data_AF-A0A074WI49-F1
#
_entry.id   AF-A0A074WI49-F1
#
_cell.length_a   1.000
_cell.length_b   1.000
_cell.length_c   1.000
_cell.angle_alpha   90.00
_cell.angle_beta   90.00
_cell.angle_gamma   90.00
#
_symmetry.space_group_name_H-M   'P 1'
#
loop_
_entity.id
_entity.type
_entity.pdbx_description
1 polymer ?
#
loop_
_entity_poly.entity_id
_entity_poly.type
_entity_poly.pdbx_seq_one_letter_code
_entity_poly.pdbx_strand_id
1 'polypeptide(L)'
;MDANRLVYNGDYTAAMRLYNRLLEERCHPAYYLNRALCFVATDQPHLAVNDALRAFMMAQSVIDAVRNDGDANDHVRRVDAHIITYNGKSKFPKNTATGDVS
;
A
#
# COMPACT_ATOMS: atom_id res chain seq x y z
N MET A 1 -20.26 -6.27 -9.09
CA MET A 1 -19.03 -7.02 -9.35
C MET A 1 -18.22 -7.03 -8.06
N ASP A 2 -17.62 -8.16 -7.72
CA ASP A 2 -16.80 -8.31 -6.51
C ASP A 2 -15.32 -8.16 -6.89
N ALA A 3 -14.59 -7.29 -6.19
CA ALA A 3 -13.17 -7.05 -6.43
C ALA A 3 -12.33 -8.32 -6.23
N ASN A 4 -12.69 -9.16 -5.26
CA ASN A 4 -11.99 -10.42 -5.01
C ASN A 4 -12.17 -11.41 -6.18
N ARG A 5 -13.36 -11.44 -6.79
CA ARG A 5 -13.61 -12.26 -7.98
C ARG A 5 -12.75 -11.81 -9.17
N LEU A 6 -12.54 -10.50 -9.34
CA LEU A 6 -11.66 -9.98 -10.39
C LEU A 6 -10.21 -10.37 -10.16
N VAL A 7 -9.71 -10.31 -8.91
CA VAL A 7 -8.38 -10.82 -8.55
C VAL A 7 -8.24 -12.30 -8.90
N TYR A 8 -9.23 -13.12 -8.54
CA TYR A 8 -9.24 -14.55 -8.85
C TYR A 8 -9.19 -14.83 -10.36
N ASN A 9 -9.87 -13.99 -11.15
CA ASN A 9 -9.89 -14.10 -12.61
C ASN A 9 -8.65 -13.48 -13.29
N GLY A 10 -7.72 -12.90 -12.52
CA GLY A 10 -6.53 -12.22 -13.05
C GLY A 10 -6.79 -10.84 -13.66
N ASP A 11 -7.99 -10.28 -13.53
CA ASP A 11 -8.31 -8.93 -13.99
C ASP A 11 -7.89 -7.89 -12.93
N TYR A 12 -6.58 -7.74 -12.79
CA TYR A 12 -5.96 -6.90 -11.75
C TYR A 12 -6.26 -5.42 -11.95
N THR A 13 -6.39 -4.95 -13.21
CA THR A 13 -6.70 -3.54 -13.49
C THR A 13 -8.12 -3.19 -13.08
N ALA A 14 -9.12 -4.03 -13.40
CA ALA A 14 -10.48 -3.81 -12.95
C ALA A 14 -10.61 -3.97 -11.42
N ALA A 15 -9.91 -4.95 -10.85
CA ALA A 15 -9.85 -5.15 -9.39
C ALA A 15 -9.31 -3.90 -8.68
N MET A 16 -8.19 -3.33 -9.15
CA MET A 16 -7.62 -2.09 -8.60
C MET A 16 -8.61 -0.93 -8.61
N ARG A 17 -9.36 -0.73 -9.71
CA ARG A 17 -10.37 0.33 -9.80
C ARG A 17 -11.48 0.15 -8.75
N LEU A 18 -11.93 -1.09 -8.52
CA LEU A 18 -12.90 -1.37 -7.46
C LEU A 18 -12.30 -1.16 -6.07
N TYR A 19 -11.07 -1.61 -5.81
CA TYR A 19 -10.43 -1.36 -4.52
C TYR A 19 -10.21 0.13 -4.23
N ASN A 20 -9.88 0.94 -5.25
CA ASN A 20 -9.78 2.39 -5.08
C ASN A 20 -11.10 2.97 -4.58
N ARG A 21 -12.22 2.60 -5.21
CA ARG A 21 -13.55 3.03 -4.78
C ARG A 21 -13.92 2.51 -3.38
N LEU A 22 -13.65 1.24 -3.09
CA LEU A 22 -13.92 0.67 -1.77
C LEU A 22 -13.13 1.37 -0.67
N LEU A 23 -11.89 1.79 -0.95
CA LEU A 23 -11.04 2.52 -0.03
C LEU A 23 -11.46 3.99 0.14
N GLU A 24 -12.10 4.60 -0.87
CA GLU A 24 -12.77 5.90 -0.72
C GLU A 24 -13.99 5.81 0.20
N GLU A 25 -14.73 4.70 0.14
CA GLU A 25 -15.92 4.47 0.98
C GLU A 25 -15.56 4.04 2.41
N ARG A 26 -14.60 3.14 2.57
CA ARG A 26 -14.14 2.63 3.86
C ARG A 26 -12.70 2.15 3.82
N CYS A 27 -11.85 2.77 4.63
CA CYS A 27 -10.51 2.24 4.91
C CYS A 27 -10.61 0.88 5.64
N HIS A 28 -10.04 -0.17 5.04
CA HIS A 28 -10.05 -1.51 5.63
C HIS A 28 -8.76 -2.27 5.26
N PRO A 29 -8.12 -2.97 6.22
CA PRO A 29 -6.83 -3.63 6.00
C PRO A 29 -6.88 -4.64 4.84
N ALA A 30 -7.96 -5.42 4.73
CA ALA A 30 -8.10 -6.39 3.64
C ALA A 30 -8.15 -5.74 2.25
N TYR A 31 -8.71 -4.53 2.11
CA TYR A 31 -8.78 -3.86 0.81
C TYR A 31 -7.42 -3.35 0.36
N TYR A 32 -6.63 -2.79 1.29
CA TYR A 32 -5.24 -2.42 1.02
C TYR A 32 -4.41 -3.66 0.65
N LEU A 33 -4.50 -4.74 1.42
CA LEU A 33 -3.74 -5.96 1.12
C LEU A 33 -4.10 -6.56 -0.24
N ASN A 34 -5.39 -6.64 -0.57
CA ASN A 34 -5.82 -7.20 -1.84
C ASN A 34 -5.46 -6.29 -3.03
N ARG A 35 -5.42 -4.96 -2.84
CA ARG A 35 -4.91 -4.03 -3.86
C ARG A 35 -3.39 -4.15 -4.00
N ALA A 36 -2.65 -4.40 -2.91
CA ALA A 36 -1.22 -4.69 -2.97
C ALA A 36 -0.90 -5.92 -3.82
N LEU A 37 -1.71 -6.99 -3.72
CA LEU A 37 -1.58 -8.16 -4.60
C LEU A 37 -1.73 -7.79 -6.08
N CYS A 38 -2.67 -6.90 -6.41
CA CYS A 38 -2.85 -6.41 -7.78
C CYS A 38 -1.63 -5.59 -8.26
N PHE A 39 -1.03 -4.78 -7.38
CA PHE A 39 0.19 -4.04 -7.69
C PHE A 39 1.40 -4.96 -7.91
N VAL A 40 1.54 -6.04 -7.16
CA VAL A 40 2.57 -7.07 -7.42
C VAL A 40 2.35 -7.70 -8.79
N ALA A 41 1.12 -8.10 -9.10
CA ALA A 41 0.78 -8.74 -10.36
C ALA A 41 0.92 -7.83 -11.59
N THR A 42 0.97 -6.51 -11.39
CA THR A 42 1.12 -5.50 -12.45
C THR A 42 2.49 -4.81 -12.42
N ASP A 43 3.48 -5.42 -11.77
CA ASP A 43 4.87 -4.95 -11.69
C ASP A 43 5.04 -3.53 -11.09
N GLN A 44 4.22 -3.22 -10.07
CA GLN A 44 4.26 -1.97 -9.31
C GLN A 44 4.63 -2.24 -7.83
N PRO A 45 5.79 -2.84 -7.53
CA PRO A 45 6.13 -3.34 -6.19
C PRO A 45 6.20 -2.24 -5.13
N HIS A 46 6.58 -1.01 -5.51
CA HIS A 46 6.65 0.12 -4.59
C HIS A 46 5.26 0.52 -4.04
N LEU A 47 4.21 0.46 -4.88
CA LEU A 47 2.83 0.69 -4.46
C LEU A 47 2.30 -0.50 -3.63
N ALA A 48 2.69 -1.72 -3.99
CA ALA A 48 2.33 -2.91 -3.23
C ALA A 48 2.87 -2.86 -1.80
N VAL A 49 4.14 -2.49 -1.61
CA VAL A 49 4.75 -2.35 -0.28
C VAL A 49 4.03 -1.28 0.54
N ASN A 50 3.65 -0.16 -0.07
CA ASN A 50 2.94 0.91 0.61
C ASN A 50 1.57 0.45 1.13
N ASP A 51 0.80 -0.25 0.29
CA ASP A 51 -0.51 -0.78 0.68
C ASP A 51 -0.40 -1.93 1.70
N ALA A 52 0.57 -2.83 1.53
CA ALA A 52 0.81 -3.91 2.50
C ALA A 52 1.16 -3.35 3.88
N LEU A 53 1.97 -2.30 3.95
CA LEU A 53 2.31 -1.62 5.20
C LEU A 53 1.08 -1.00 5.87
N ARG A 54 0.24 -0.29 5.10
CA ARG A 54 -1.02 0.27 5.61
C ARG A 54 -1.94 -0.82 6.16
N ALA A 55 -2.08 -1.92 5.44
CA ALA A 55 -2.87 -3.07 5.87
C ALA A 55 -2.35 -3.65 7.19
N PHE A 56 -1.04 -3.87 7.30
CA PHE A 56 -0.40 -4.36 8.52
C PHE A 56 -0.66 -3.45 9.71
N MET A 57 -0.46 -2.14 9.55
CA MET A 57 -0.61 -1.19 10.65
C MET A 57 -2.06 -1.07 11.14
N MET A 58 -3.03 -1.08 10.22
CA MET A 58 -4.46 -1.11 10.58
C MET A 58 -4.84 -2.42 11.27
N ALA A 59 -4.30 -3.56 10.84
CA ALA A 59 -4.54 -4.83 11.51
C ALA A 59 -3.92 -4.85 12.92
N GLN A 60 -2.72 -4.30 13.05
CA GLN A 60 -2.03 -4.19 14.34
C GLN A 60 -2.82 -3.31 15.31
N SER A 61 -3.30 -2.13 14.89
CA SER A 61 -4.09 -1.27 15.78
C SER A 61 -5.39 -1.92 16.24
N VAL A 62 -6.02 -2.74 15.40
CA VAL A 62 -7.20 -3.54 15.79
C VAL A 62 -6.83 -4.59 16.84
N ILE A 63 -5.69 -5.28 16.67
CA ILE A 63 -5.21 -6.27 17.64
C ILE A 63 -4.91 -5.60 18.99
N ASP A 64 -4.23 -4.45 18.97
CA ASP A 64 -3.85 -3.71 20.18
C ASP A 64 -5.09 -3.19 20.92
N ALA A 65 -6.07 -2.66 20.18
CA ALA A 65 -7.35 -2.23 20.74
C ALA A 65 -8.12 -3.38 21.41
N VAL A 66 -8.13 -4.57 20.79
CA VAL A 66 -8.76 -5.78 21.38
C VAL A 66 -8.01 -6.25 22.62
N ARG A 67 -6.69 -6.01 22.70
CA ARG A 67 -5.86 -6.37 23.85
C ARG A 67 -5.94 -5.37 25.01
N ASN A 68 -6.73 -4.31 24.91
CA ASN A 68 -6.80 -3.19 25.86
C ASN A 68 -5.45 -2.45 26.05
N ASP A 69 -4.53 -2.55 25.09
CA ASP A 69 -3.40 -1.63 25.04
C ASP A 69 -3.94 -0.28 24.54
N GLY A 70 -4.27 0.60 25.48
CA GLY A 70 -4.95 1.89 25.27
C GLY A 70 -4.21 2.91 24.40
N ASP A 71 -3.11 2.53 23.76
CA ASP A 71 -2.25 3.35 22.90
C ASP A 71 -2.56 3.19 21.39
N ALA A 72 -3.63 2.45 21.05
CA ALA A 72 -4.03 2.09 19.68
C ALA A 72 -4.16 3.27 18.68
N ASN A 73 -4.26 4.51 19.18
CA ASN A 73 -4.41 5.71 18.35
C ASN A 73 -3.06 6.32 17.89
N ASP A 74 -1.95 6.01 18.57
CA ASP A 74 -0.64 6.62 18.31
C ASP A 74 0.11 5.93 17.14
N HIS A 75 -0.22 4.67 16.87
CA HIS A 75 0.34 3.90 15.76
C HIS A 75 -0.08 4.44 14.38
N VAL A 76 -1.29 4.99 14.25
CA VAL A 76 -1.80 5.56 12.99
C VAL A 76 -1.08 6.87 12.65
N ARG A 77 -0.70 7.69 13.64
CA ARG A 77 0.05 8.94 13.41
C ARG A 77 1.50 8.70 12.97
N ARG A 78 2.14 7.63 13.43
CA ARG A 78 3.50 7.26 12.99
C ARG A 78 3.57 6.80 11.52
N VAL A 79 2.43 6.41 10.93
CA VAL A 79 2.31 5.96 9.52
C VAL A 79 2.78 7.05 8.55
N ASP A 80 2.31 8.28 8.72
CA ASP A 80 2.62 9.38 7.80
C ASP A 80 4.12 9.67 7.75
N ALA A 81 4.80 9.58 8.90
CA ALA A 81 6.25 9.78 8.98
C ALA A 81 7.05 8.70 8.23
N HIS A 82 6.65 7.43 8.30
CA HIS A 82 7.35 6.35 7.60
C HIS A 82 7.10 6.34 6.10
N ILE A 83 5.89 6.69 5.64
CA ILE A 83 5.57 6.82 4.21
C ILE A 83 6.37 7.97 3.58
N ILE A 84 6.50 9.11 4.27
CA ILE A 84 7.36 10.23 3.82
C ILE A 84 8.81 9.77 3.65
N THR A 85 9.32 8.96 4.58
CA THR A 85 10.70 8.46 4.54
C THR A 85 10.93 7.49 3.36
N TYR A 86 9.97 6.62 3.05
CA TYR A 86 10.06 5.69 1.91
C TYR A 86 9.96 6.42 0.57
N ASN A 87 9.04 7.38 0.42
CA ASN A 87 8.95 8.23 -0.78
C ASN A 87 10.19 9.12 -0.98
N GLY A 88 10.84 9.54 0.11
CA GLY A 88 12.11 10.28 0.05
C GLY A 88 13.29 9.45 -0.46
N LYS A 89 13.29 8.13 -0.21
CA LYS A 89 14.34 7.19 -0.65
C LYS A 89 14.15 6.66 -2.07
N SER A 90 12.94 6.77 -2.65
CA SER A 90 12.66 6.36 -4.03
C SER A 90 13.08 7.39 -5.09
N LYS A 91 13.71 8.50 -4.70
CA LYS A 91 14.42 9.38 -5.65
C LYS A 91 15.74 8.71 -6.05
N PHE A 92 15.69 7.90 -7.11
CA PHE A 92 16.91 7.44 -7.79
C PHE A 92 17.73 8.65 -8.27
N PRO A 93 19.08 8.58 -8.23
CA PRO A 93 19.92 9.62 -8.82
C PRO A 93 19.56 9.78 -10.29
N LYS A 94 19.38 11.03 -10.74
CA LYS A 94 19.33 11.34 -12.17
C LYS A 94 20.61 10.78 -12.78
N ASN A 95 20.48 9.81 -13.68
CA ASN A 95 21.58 9.35 -14.50
C ASN A 95 22.03 10.54 -15.37
N THR A 96 23.06 11.26 -14.93
CA THR A 96 23.76 12.22 -15.78
C THR A 96 24.64 11.42 -16.72
N ALA A 97 24.05 11.01 -17.84
CA ALA A 97 24.80 10.64 -19.01
C ALA A 97 25.60 11.87 -19.49
N THR A 98 26.84 12.00 -19.04
CA THR A 98 27.86 12.75 -19.77
C THR A 98 28.80 11.71 -20.34
N GLY A 99 28.56 11.36 -21.60
CA GLY A 99 29.63 10.87 -22.43
C GLY A 99 30.63 12.01 -22.60
N ASP A 100 31.89 11.73 -22.32
CA ASP A 100 33.00 12.32 -23.03
C ASP A 100 33.92 11.18 -23.43
N VAL A 101 33.79 10.81 -24.70
CA VAL A 101 34.79 10.06 -25.44
C VAL A 101 35.56 11.10 -26.23
N SER A 102 36.89 11.10 -26.05
CA SER A 102 37.96 11.82 -26.76
C SER A 102 38.61 12.94 -25.95
#